data_AF-A0A917GYK7-F1
#
_entry.id   AF-A0A917GYK7-F1
#
_cell.length_a   1.000
_cell.length_b   1.000
_cell.length_c   1.000
_cell.angle_alpha   90.00
_cell.angle_beta   90.00
_cell.angle_gamma   90.00
#
_symmetry.space_group_name_H-M   'P 1'
#
loop_
_entity.id
_entity.type
_entity.pdbx_description
1 polymer ?
#
loop_
_entity_poly.entity_id
_entity_poly.type
_entity_poly.pdbx_seq_one_letter_code
_entity_poly.pdbx_strand_id
1 'polypeptide(L)'
;MTKATTFCKVTGDLNNGELLFRIGKWKLLIETNRYYEIKPETGAVKRLYKEKLNTICEESKHFAHGFLSCSVFCREDHIHDMKLQIIHKLESNIQTYLNELALNQLAIQKQYHQLQLAGSPGEN
;
A
#
# COMPACT_ATOMS: atom_id res chain seq x y z
N MET A 1 -30.91 -17.43 12.62
CA MET A 1 -30.62 -16.51 11.51
C MET A 1 -29.11 -16.38 11.38
N THR A 2 -28.49 -17.00 10.37
CA THR A 2 -27.07 -16.79 10.07
C THR A 2 -26.92 -15.36 9.53
N LYS A 3 -26.18 -14.50 10.25
CA LYS A 3 -25.82 -13.17 9.75
C LYS A 3 -25.21 -13.33 8.36
N ALA A 4 -25.73 -12.61 7.36
CA ALA A 4 -25.14 -12.59 6.04
C ALA A 4 -23.70 -12.06 6.15
N THR A 5 -22.72 -12.91 5.83
CA THR A 5 -21.31 -12.54 5.84
C THR A 5 -21.09 -11.41 4.83
N THR A 6 -20.81 -10.22 5.33
CA THR A 6 -20.50 -9.04 4.51
C THR A 6 -19.01 -8.83 4.51
N PHE A 7 -18.41 -8.82 3.32
CA PHE A 7 -17.02 -8.48 3.12
C PHE A 7 -16.91 -6.98 2.81
N CYS A 8 -15.76 -6.41 3.10
CA CYS A 8 -15.44 -5.03 2.80
C CYS A 8 -14.07 -4.97 2.14
N LYS A 9 -13.93 -4.13 1.11
CA LYS A 9 -12.62 -3.66 0.66
C LYS A 9 -12.34 -2.34 1.38
N VAL A 10 -11.32 -2.32 2.22
CA VAL A 10 -10.80 -1.10 2.83
C VAL A 10 -9.60 -0.66 2.03
N THR A 11 -9.61 0.57 1.54
CA THR A 11 -8.48 1.19 0.83
C THR A 11 -8.03 2.41 1.60
N GLY A 12 -6.73 2.53 1.87
CA GLY A 12 -6.10 3.74 2.40
C GLY A 12 -5.25 4.37 1.31
N ASP A 13 -5.59 5.61 0.96
CA ASP A 13 -4.90 6.42 -0.04
C ASP A 13 -4.20 7.58 0.68
N LEU A 14 -2.87 7.60 0.63
CA LEU A 14 -2.05 8.70 1.11
C LEU A 14 -1.63 9.55 -0.10
N ASN A 15 -1.93 10.85 -0.05
CA ASN A 15 -1.53 11.79 -1.08
C ASN A 15 -1.18 13.14 -0.46
N ASN A 16 0.06 13.61 -0.65
CA ASN A 16 0.49 14.96 -0.27
C ASN A 16 0.06 15.41 1.15
N GLY A 17 0.26 14.54 2.15
CA GLY A 17 -0.04 14.86 3.56
C GLY A 17 -1.45 14.51 4.02
N GLU A 18 -2.32 14.06 3.12
CA GLU A 18 -3.67 13.61 3.46
C GLU A 18 -3.80 12.09 3.34
N LEU A 19 -4.29 11.43 4.39
CA LEU A 19 -4.64 10.02 4.38
C LEU A 19 -6.17 9.86 4.40
N LEU A 20 -6.71 9.28 3.33
CA LEU A 20 -8.13 9.03 3.18
C LEU A 20 -8.42 7.54 3.14
N PHE A 21 -9.50 7.14 3.84
CA PHE A 21 -9.98 5.76 3.81
C PHE A 21 -11.29 5.64 3.04
N ARG A 22 -11.33 4.69 2.10
CA ARG A 22 -12.54 4.31 1.36
C ARG A 22 -12.92 2.88 1.72
N ILE A 23 -14.21 2.64 1.98
CA ILE A 23 -14.73 1.32 2.33
C ILE A 23 -15.82 0.97 1.32
N GLY A 24 -15.61 -0.10 0.55
CA GLY A 24 -16.60 -0.65 -0.36
C GLY A 24 -17.18 -1.95 0.21
N LYS A 25 -18.50 -2.10 0.21
CA LYS A 25 -19.17 -3.34 0.65
C LYS A 25 -19.23 -4.38 -0.47
N TRP A 26 -19.04 -5.64 -0.11
CA TRP A 26 -19.03 -6.80 -1.00
C TRP A 26 -19.87 -7.92 -0.40
N LYS A 27 -20.85 -8.39 -1.18
CA LYS A 27 -21.72 -9.50 -0.79
C LYS A 27 -21.06 -10.82 -1.15
N LEU A 28 -21.19 -11.80 -0.26
CA LEU A 28 -20.84 -13.19 -0.54
C LEU A 28 -21.88 -13.80 -1.50
N LEU A 29 -21.41 -14.41 -2.59
CA LEU A 29 -22.24 -15.16 -3.53
C LEU A 29 -22.03 -16.67 -3.35
N ILE A 30 -20.77 -17.11 -3.34
CA ILE A 30 -20.40 -18.52 -3.19
C ILE A 30 -19.25 -18.64 -2.20
N GLU A 31 -19.34 -19.60 -1.29
CA GLU A 31 -18.20 -20.04 -0.48
C GLU A 31 -17.73 -21.41 -0.97
N THR A 32 -16.43 -21.52 -1.24
CA THR A 32 -15.75 -22.79 -1.51
C THR A 32 -14.72 -23.08 -0.42
N ASN A 33 -14.02 -24.21 -0.50
CA ASN A 33 -12.92 -24.51 0.42
C ASN A 33 -11.72 -23.56 0.24
N ARG A 34 -11.48 -23.04 -0.98
CA ARG A 34 -10.27 -22.26 -1.31
C ARG A 34 -10.51 -20.75 -1.43
N TYR A 35 -11.69 -20.36 -1.87
CA TYR A 35 -12.02 -18.95 -2.15
C TYR A 35 -13.50 -18.64 -1.93
N TYR A 36 -13.78 -17.35 -1.82
CA TYR A 36 -15.11 -16.77 -1.89
C TYR A 36 -15.35 -16.15 -3.27
N GLU A 37 -16.53 -16.30 -3.82
CA GLU A 37 -17.01 -15.41 -4.88
C GLU A 37 -17.76 -14.27 -4.23
N ILE A 38 -17.27 -13.06 -4.43
CA ILE A 38 -17.81 -11.84 -3.84
C ILE A 38 -18.17 -10.85 -4.95
N LYS A 39 -19.21 -10.05 -4.71
CA LYS A 39 -19.67 -9.04 -5.66
C LYS A 39 -19.89 -7.68 -4.98
N PRO A 40 -19.44 -6.58 -5.58
CA PRO A 40 -19.76 -5.24 -5.08
C PRO A 40 -21.22 -4.90 -5.40
N GLU A 41 -21.71 -3.77 -4.90
CA GLU A 41 -23.04 -3.27 -5.27
C GLU A 41 -23.17 -3.06 -6.78
N THR A 42 -22.13 -2.51 -7.40
CA THR A 42 -22.01 -2.30 -8.84
C THR A 42 -20.67 -2.83 -9.35
N GLY A 43 -20.69 -3.65 -10.40
CA GLY A 43 -19.50 -4.22 -11.02
C GLY A 43 -19.47 -5.75 -11.08
N ALA A 44 -18.29 -6.28 -11.40
CA ALA A 44 -18.07 -7.70 -11.67
C ALA A 44 -17.87 -8.53 -10.39
N VAL A 45 -18.15 -9.83 -10.50
CA VAL A 45 -17.82 -10.82 -9.47
C VAL A 45 -16.31 -11.00 -9.41
N LYS A 46 -15.76 -11.10 -8.20
CA LYS A 46 -14.34 -11.36 -7.93
C LYS A 46 -14.18 -12.62 -7.09
N ARG A 47 -13.12 -13.38 -7.35
CA ARG A 47 -12.66 -14.45 -6.46
C ARG A 47 -11.71 -13.86 -5.41
N LEU A 48 -12.06 -14.03 -4.14
CA LEU A 48 -11.22 -13.72 -2.99
C LEU A 48 -10.72 -15.02 -2.37
N TYR A 49 -9.45 -15.36 -2.59
CA TYR A 49 -8.82 -16.51 -1.95
C TYR A 49 -8.77 -16.31 -0.43
N LYS A 50 -9.05 -17.37 0.34
CA LYS A 50 -9.16 -17.26 1.80
C LYS A 50 -7.86 -16.77 2.45
N GLU A 51 -6.71 -17.15 1.90
CA GLU A 51 -5.36 -16.68 2.30
C GLU A 51 -5.10 -15.19 2.04
N LYS A 52 -5.90 -14.55 1.18
CA LYS A 52 -5.80 -13.12 0.88
C LYS A 52 -6.76 -12.29 1.74
N LEU A 53 -7.61 -12.92 2.55
CA LEU A 53 -8.45 -12.23 3.51
C LEU A 53 -7.58 -11.65 4.63
N ASN A 54 -7.83 -10.40 5.00
CA ASN A 54 -7.07 -9.62 6.00
C ASN A 54 -5.58 -9.44 5.63
N THR A 55 -5.20 -9.71 4.38
CA THR A 55 -3.83 -9.51 3.88
C THR A 55 -3.77 -8.20 3.10
N ILE A 56 -2.92 -7.28 3.53
CA ILE A 56 -2.73 -6.00 2.84
C ILE A 56 -2.10 -6.24 1.46
N CYS A 57 -2.66 -5.59 0.46
CA CYS A 57 -2.15 -5.50 -0.89
C CYS A 57 -1.73 -4.07 -1.18
N GLU A 58 -0.52 -3.90 -1.71
CA GLU A 58 -0.08 -2.61 -2.25
C GLU A 58 -0.77 -2.39 -3.61
N GLU A 59 -1.42 -1.24 -3.76
CA GLU A 59 -2.12 -0.85 -4.99
C GLU A 59 -1.23 0.07 -5.84
N SER A 60 -0.37 0.87 -5.20
CA SER A 60 0.68 1.66 -5.85
C SER A 60 1.98 0.88 -5.92
N LYS A 61 2.59 0.75 -7.11
CA LYS A 61 3.88 0.06 -7.28
C LYS A 61 5.07 0.86 -6.72
N HIS A 62 5.03 2.19 -6.80
CA HIS A 62 6.11 3.08 -6.38
C HIS A 62 5.53 4.35 -5.78
N PHE A 63 6.28 5.00 -4.89
CA PHE A 63 5.99 6.37 -4.47
C PHE A 63 6.26 7.32 -5.63
N ALA A 64 5.19 7.82 -6.24
CA ALA A 64 5.27 8.80 -7.33
C ALA A 64 4.31 9.94 -7.04
N HIS A 65 4.75 11.18 -7.24
CA HIS A 65 3.95 12.38 -7.05
C HIS A 65 3.27 12.49 -5.67
N GLY A 66 3.89 11.97 -4.62
CA GLY A 66 3.34 12.03 -3.26
C GLY A 66 2.28 10.97 -2.94
N PHE A 67 2.03 10.00 -3.83
CA PHE A 67 0.94 9.03 -3.71
C PHE A 67 1.41 7.63 -3.28
N LEU A 68 0.73 7.07 -2.28
CA LEU A 68 0.76 5.65 -1.90
C LEU A 68 -0.66 5.14 -1.66
N SER A 69 -0.93 3.90 -2.06
CA SER A 69 -2.22 3.26 -1.81
C SER A 69 -2.05 1.80 -1.41
N CYS A 70 -2.78 1.40 -0.38
CA CYS A 70 -2.89 0.04 0.10
C CYS A 70 -4.36 -0.35 0.23
N SER A 71 -4.68 -1.61 0.00
CA SER A 71 -6.02 -2.12 0.24
C SER A 71 -6.02 -3.49 0.89
N VAL A 72 -7.15 -3.85 1.48
CA VAL A 72 -7.37 -5.16 2.08
C VAL A 72 -8.83 -5.54 1.96
N PHE A 73 -9.09 -6.82 1.72
CA PHE A 73 -10.42 -7.39 1.88
C PHE A 73 -10.53 -7.99 3.28
N CYS A 74 -11.54 -7.59 4.03
CA CYS A 74 -11.80 -8.08 5.39
C CYS A 74 -13.30 -8.24 5.63
N ARG A 75 -13.67 -8.78 6.79
CA ARG A 75 -15.06 -8.71 7.27
C ARG A 75 -15.31 -7.36 7.96
N GLU A 76 -16.58 -6.98 8.10
CA GLU A 76 -16.99 -5.66 8.60
C GLU A 76 -16.49 -5.38 10.04
N ASP A 77 -16.38 -6.41 10.87
CA ASP A 77 -15.84 -6.37 12.23
C ASP A 77 -14.33 -6.09 12.29
N HIS A 78 -13.57 -6.42 11.24
CA HIS A 78 -12.13 -6.21 11.17
C HIS A 78 -11.73 -4.86 10.54
N ILE A 79 -12.67 -4.03 10.10
CA ILE A 79 -12.36 -2.78 9.39
C ILE A 79 -11.43 -1.87 10.21
N HIS A 80 -11.68 -1.74 11.51
CA HIS A 80 -10.89 -0.85 12.36
C HIS A 80 -9.43 -1.31 12.44
N ASP A 81 -9.20 -2.57 12.77
CA ASP A 81 -7.86 -3.16 12.84
C ASP A 81 -7.13 -3.07 11.50
N MET A 82 -7.86 -3.31 10.40
CA MET A 82 -7.29 -3.21 9.05
C MET A 82 -6.87 -1.80 8.67
N LYS A 83 -7.58 -0.76 9.13
CA LYS A 83 -7.15 0.63 8.94
C LYS A 83 -5.83 0.90 9.64
N LEU A 84 -5.66 0.43 10.88
CA LEU A 84 -4.41 0.58 11.63
C LEU A 84 -3.26 -0.13 10.94
N GLN A 85 -3.48 -1.37 10.47
CA GLN A 85 -2.44 -2.10 9.73
C GLN A 85 -2.08 -1.41 8.41
N ILE A 86 -3.04 -0.81 7.71
CA ILE A 86 -2.77 -0.01 6.51
C ILE A 86 -1.91 1.21 6.85
N ILE A 87 -2.18 1.91 7.96
CA ILE A 87 -1.35 3.05 8.41
C ILE A 87 0.09 2.60 8.62
N HIS A 88 0.30 1.53 9.40
CA HIS A 88 1.64 1.00 9.66
C HIS A 88 2.35 0.56 8.38
N LYS A 89 1.62 -0.03 7.42
CA LYS A 89 2.20 -0.44 6.15
C LYS A 89 2.62 0.76 5.31
N LEU A 90 1.79 1.81 5.24
CA LEU A 90 2.12 3.05 4.54
C LEU A 90 3.35 3.73 5.18
N GLU A 91 3.39 3.81 6.51
CA GLU A 91 4.53 4.35 7.26
C GLU A 91 5.82 3.57 6.99
N SER A 92 5.76 2.24 7.07
CA SER A 92 6.90 1.38 6.75
C SER A 92 7.38 1.59 5.31
N ASN A 93 6.46 1.74 4.36
CA ASN A 93 6.81 1.99 2.97
C ASN A 93 7.51 3.35 2.81
N ILE A 94 7.01 4.41 3.45
CA ILE A 94 7.66 5.73 3.46
C ILE A 94 9.07 5.65 4.03
N GLN A 95 9.25 4.96 5.16
CA GLN A 95 10.57 4.84 5.79
C GLN A 95 11.57 4.12 4.86
N THR A 96 11.14 3.08 4.17
CA THR A 96 11.96 2.40 3.16
C THR A 96 12.39 3.38 2.05
N TYR A 97 11.45 4.16 1.49
CA TYR A 97 11.76 5.15 0.47
C TYR A 97 12.73 6.23 0.98
N LEU A 98 12.53 6.75 2.19
CA LEU A 98 13.43 7.75 2.78
C LEU A 98 14.84 7.20 2.95
N ASN A 99 14.97 5.95 3.40
CA ASN A 99 16.26 5.30 3.57
C ASN A 99 16.97 5.11 2.21
N GLU A 100 16.25 4.63 1.20
CA GLU A 100 16.80 4.46 -0.16
C GLU A 100 17.23 5.79 -0.77
N LEU A 101 16.42 6.84 -0.62
CA LEU A 101 16.73 8.19 -1.09
C LEU A 101 17.97 8.76 -0.38
N ALA A 102 18.11 8.54 0.93
CA ALA A 102 19.29 8.98 1.67
C ALA A 102 20.57 8.29 1.18
N LEU A 103 20.53 6.99 0.91
CA LEU A 103 21.66 6.24 0.35
C LEU A 103 22.03 6.76 -1.04
N ASN A 104 21.04 7.01 -1.90
CA ASN A 104 21.27 7.57 -3.23
C ASN A 104 21.86 8.98 -3.16
N GLN A 105 21.36 9.83 -2.25
CA GLN A 105 21.88 11.16 -2.03
C GLN A 105 23.35 11.14 -1.58
N LEU A 106 23.71 10.22 -0.68
CA LEU A 106 25.08 10.03 -0.23
C LEU A 106 26.00 9.61 -1.39
N ALA A 107 25.54 8.70 -2.25
CA ALA A 107 26.30 8.27 -3.43
C ALA A 107 26.57 9.45 -4.38
N ILE A 108 25.57 10.30 -4.63
CA ILE A 108 25.71 11.51 -5.45
C ILE A 108 26.73 12.47 -4.82
N GLN A 109 26.62 12.76 -3.53
CA GLN A 109 27.54 13.66 -2.82
C GLN A 109 28.98 13.17 -2.88
N LYS A 110 29.18 11.86 -2.68
CA LYS A 110 30.51 11.23 -2.79
C LYS A 110 31.10 11.40 -4.19
N GLN A 111 30.32 11.12 -5.23
CA GLN A 111 30.76 11.27 -6.61
C GLN A 111 31.07 12.73 -6.95
N TYR A 112 30.21 13.66 -6.51
CA TYR A 112 30.40 15.08 -6.72
C TYR A 112 31.73 15.57 -6.09
N HIS A 113 32.00 15.18 -4.85
CA HIS A 113 33.25 15.52 -4.17
C HIS A 113 34.48 14.95 -4.89
N GLN A 114 34.43 13.71 -5.36
CA GLN A 114 35.51 13.09 -6.13
C GLN A 114 35.82 13.87 -7.42
N LEU A 115 34.79 14.33 -8.13
CA LEU A 115 34.95 15.10 -9.35
C LEU A 115 35.52 16.51 -9.07
N GLN A 116 35.15 17.15 -7.96
CA GLN A 116 35.73 18.44 -7.56
C GLN A 116 37.24 18.32 -7.26
N LEU A 117 37.66 17.24 -6.60
CA LEU A 117 39.07 16.98 -6.33
C LEU A 117 39.86 16.67 -7.61
N ALA A 118 39.28 15.91 -8.55
CA ALA A 118 39.89 15.61 -9.84
C ALA A 118 39.99 16.84 -10.76
N GLY A 119 39.10 17.82 -10.60
CA GLY A 119 39.08 19.08 -11.33
C GLY A 119 40.00 20.18 -10.78
N SER A 120 40.82 19.90 -9.76
CA SER A 120 41.85 20.80 -9.24
C SER A 120 43.27 20.36 -9.66
N PRO A 121 43.64 20.36 -10.96
CA PRO A 121 45.05 20.35 -11.31
C PRO A 121 45.63 21.71 -10.93
N GLY A 122 46.69 21.70 -10.12
CA GLY A 122 47.38 22.91 -9.69
C GLY A 122 47.76 23.80 -10.87
N GLU A 123 47.38 25.06 -10.79
CA GLU A 123 48.19 26.14 -11.35
C GLU A 123 49.53 26.12 -10.60
N ASN A 124 50.58 25.65 -11.28
CA ASN A 124 51.99 25.97 -11.03
C ASN A 124 52.79 25.70 -12.30
#